data_AF-A0A972TQ74-F1
#
_entry.id   AF-A0A972TQ74-F1
#
_cell.length_a   1.000
_cell.length_b   1.000
_cell.length_c   1.000
_cell.angle_alpha   90.00
_cell.angle_beta   90.00
_cell.angle_gamma   90.00
#
_symmetry.space_group_name_H-M   'P 1'
#
loop_
_entity.id
_entity.type
_entity.pdbx_description
1 polymer ?
#
loop_
_entity_poly.entity_id
_entity_poly.type
_entity_poly.pdbx_seq_one_letter_code
_entity_poly.pdbx_strand_id
1 'polypeptide(L)' 'MREIRTDIRINATSSKVWSVLADFEKYPSWNPFIVDAKGVIEEGKRLKVRISPPGGKPMAFKPIVQGLLGLRGEC' A
#
# COMPACT_ATOMS: atom_id res chain seq x y z
N MET A 1 -23.38 6.02 4.01
CA MET A 1 -22.04 5.50 3.63
C MET A 1 -21.49 6.41 2.56
N ARG A 2 -20.25 6.90 2.67
CA ARG A 2 -19.59 7.70 1.62
C ARG A 2 -18.53 6.82 0.96
N GLU A 3 -18.55 6.72 -0.36
CA GLU A 3 -17.64 5.89 -1.15
C GLU A 3 -16.86 6.79 -2.11
N ILE A 4 -15.58 6.50 -2.31
CA ILE A 4 -14.73 7.12 -3.33
C ILE A 4 -14.19 5.99 -4.20
N ARG A 5 -14.44 6.07 -5.51
CA ARG A 5 -13.93 5.13 -6.51
C ARG A 5 -13.09 5.87 -7.55
N THR A 6 -11.91 5.33 -7.84
CA THR A 6 -10.97 5.85 -8.84
C THR A 6 -10.26 4.68 -9.51
N ASP A 7 -10.04 4.76 -10.82
CA ASP A 7 -9.45 3.69 -11.61
C ASP A 7 -8.33 4.26 -12.52
N ILE A 8 -7.25 3.49 -12.71
CA ILE A 8 -6.16 3.81 -13.65
C ILE A 8 -5.75 2.54 -14.42
N ARG A 9 -5.31 2.70 -15.67
CA ARG A 9 -4.78 1.59 -16.47
C ARG A 9 -3.26 1.60 -16.45
N ILE A 10 -2.66 0.53 -15.96
CA ILE A 10 -1.21 0.33 -15.94
C ILE A 10 -0.85 -0.71 -17.00
N ASN A 11 0.08 -0.37 -17.90
CA ASN A 11 0.56 -1.30 -18.93
C ASN A 11 1.60 -2.28 -18.35
N ALA A 12 1.16 -3.17 -17.46
CA ALA A 12 1.96 -4.22 -16.83
C ALA A 12 1.07 -5.39 -16.40
N THR A 13 1.68 -6.55 -16.15
CA THR A 13 0.96 -7.69 -15.56
C THR A 13 0.58 -7.39 -14.11
N SER A 14 -0.53 -7.97 -13.65
CA SER A 14 -1.00 -7.85 -12.27
C SER A 14 0.07 -8.26 -11.25
N SER A 15 0.78 -9.36 -11.51
CA SER A 15 1.89 -9.84 -10.68
C SER A 15 3.01 -8.80 -10.55
N LYS A 16 3.39 -8.13 -11.65
CA LYS A 16 4.43 -7.10 -11.61
C LYS A 16 3.97 -5.88 -10.83
N VAL A 17 2.74 -5.43 -11.02
CA VAL A 17 2.15 -4.33 -10.23
C VAL A 17 2.14 -4.70 -8.75
N TRP A 18 1.69 -5.90 -8.39
CA TRP A 18 1.67 -6.37 -7.02
C TRP A 18 3.06 -6.44 -6.39
N SER A 19 4.08 -6.87 -7.13
CA SER A 19 5.46 -6.88 -6.61
C SER A 19 5.97 -5.49 -6.23
N VAL A 20 5.57 -4.44 -6.97
CA VAL A 20 5.94 -3.05 -6.65
C VAL A 20 5.11 -2.49 -5.51
N LEU A 21 3.80 -2.78 -5.49
CA LEU A 21 2.91 -2.33 -4.41
C LEU A 21 3.21 -3.02 -3.08
N ALA A 22 3.74 -4.24 -3.07
CA ALA A 22 4.12 -4.94 -1.84
C ALA A 22 5.57 -4.65 -1.37
N ASP A 23 6.39 -4.01 -2.22
CA ASP A 23 7.79 -3.66 -1.92
C ASP A 23 7.88 -2.31 -1.18
N PHE A 24 7.59 -2.36 0.11
CA PHE A 24 7.60 -1.20 1.02
C PHE A 24 8.95 -0.49 1.10
N GLU A 25 10.06 -1.21 0.94
CA GLU A 25 11.40 -0.63 1.01
C GLU A 25 11.68 0.32 -0.16
N LYS A 26 11.09 0.04 -1.34
CA LYS A 26 11.23 0.90 -2.51
C LYS A 26 10.25 2.04 -2.59
N TYR A 27 9.29 2.15 -1.67
CA TYR A 27 8.33 3.25 -1.68
C TYR A 27 8.96 4.64 -1.77
N PRO A 28 10.04 4.98 -1.03
CA PRO A 28 10.66 6.30 -1.11
C PRO A 28 11.14 6.69 -2.52
N SER A 29 11.37 5.74 -3.42
CA SER A 29 11.80 6.01 -4.79
C SER A 29 10.69 6.52 -5.71
N TRP A 30 9.42 6.23 -5.41
CA TRP A 30 8.29 6.54 -6.31
C TRP A 30 7.02 7.02 -5.61
N ASN A 31 6.85 6.75 -4.32
CA ASN A 31 5.67 7.08 -3.53
C ASN A 31 5.96 8.27 -2.59
N PRO A 32 5.62 9.51 -2.98
CA PRO A 32 5.88 10.69 -2.14
C PRO A 32 4.97 10.75 -0.90
N PHE A 33 3.91 9.94 -0.85
CA PHE A 33 2.95 9.93 0.25
C PHE A 33 3.36 8.97 1.37
N ILE A 34 3.75 7.73 1.04
CA ILE A 34 4.20 6.73 2.01
C ILE A 34 5.73 6.68 2.02
N VAL A 35 6.34 7.29 3.04
CA VAL A 35 7.79 7.48 3.12
C VAL A 35 8.53 6.40 3.91
N ASP A 36 7.81 5.61 4.72
CA ASP A 36 8.36 4.44 5.43
C ASP A 36 7.22 3.48 5.75
N ALA A 37 7.41 2.20 5.46
CA ALA A 37 6.47 1.15 5.84
C ALA A 37 7.23 -0.10 6.26
N LYS A 38 6.92 -0.63 7.45
CA LYS A 38 7.60 -1.77 8.06
C LYS A 38 6.60 -2.77 8.61
N GLY A 39 6.95 -4.06 8.52
CA GLY A 39 6.15 -5.17 9.04
C GLY A 39 5.95 -6.25 8.00
N VAL A 40 5.22 -7.30 8.38
CA VAL A 40 4.91 -8.44 7.51
C VAL A 40 3.51 -8.27 6.93
N ILE A 41 3.39 -8.43 5.61
CA ILE A 41 2.10 -8.45 4.91
C ILE A 41 1.47 -9.83 5.10
N GLU A 42 0.93 -10.06 6.30
CA GLU A 42 0.24 -11.30 6.67
C GLU A 42 -1.01 -10.92 7.47
N GLU A 43 -2.11 -11.61 7.21
CA GLU A 43 -3.40 -11.34 7.82
C GLU A 43 -3.32 -11.30 9.36
N GLY A 44 -3.93 -10.28 9.97
CA GLY A 44 -3.88 -10.05 11.41
C GLY A 44 -2.60 -9.40 11.93
N LYS A 45 -1.52 -9.28 11.14
CA LYS A 45 -0.29 -8.59 11.57
C LYS A 45 -0.43 -7.08 11.49
N ARG A 46 0.35 -6.38 12.33
CA ARG A 46 0.42 -4.92 12.34
C ARG A 46 1.58 -4.43 11.48
N LEU A 47 1.30 -3.39 10.68
CA LEU A 47 2.33 -2.61 10.03
C LEU A 47 2.62 -1.34 10.83
N LYS A 48 3.80 -0.77 10.64
CA LYS A 48 4.15 0.59 11.06
C LYS A 48 4.36 1.40 9.78
N VAL A 49 3.50 2.38 9.54
CA VAL A 49 3.54 3.20 8.33
C VAL A 49 3.71 4.66 8.71
N ARG A 50 4.62 5.35 8.01
CA ARG A 50 4.80 6.80 8.07
C ARG A 50 4.39 7.41 6.75
N ILE A 51 3.53 8.41 6.81
CA ILE A 51 3.07 9.17 5.64
C ILE A 51 3.47 10.63 5.76
N SER A 52 3.66 11.27 4.61
CA SER A 52 3.90 12.70 4.46
C SER A 52 2.87 13.28 3.48
N PRO A 53 1.67 13.67 3.96
CA PRO A 53 0.64 14.26 3.10
C PRO A 53 1.12 15.58 2.47
N PRO A 54 0.81 15.85 1.20
CA PRO A 54 1.02 17.16 0.59
C PRO A 54 0.32 18.25 1.41
N GLY A 55 1.05 19.28 1.83
CA GLY A 55 0.51 20.38 2.64
C GLY A 55 0.20 20.03 4.11
N GLY A 56 0.51 18.82 4.56
CA GLY A 56 0.28 18.35 5.93
C GLY A 56 1.56 18.04 6.70
N LYS A 57 1.42 17.77 8.00
CA LYS A 57 2.53 17.28 8.83
C LYS A 57 2.69 15.76 8.64
N PRO A 58 3.94 15.25 8.62
CA PRO A 58 4.16 13.81 8.62
C PRO A 58 3.54 13.15 9.85
N MET A 59 2.93 11.98 9.65
CA MET A 59 2.30 11.21 10.72
C MET A 59 2.58 9.72 10.58
N ALA A 60 2.45 8.99 11.68
CA ALA A 60 2.58 7.53 11.70
C ALA A 60 1.27 6.87 12.12
N PHE A 61 0.94 5.75 11.49
CA PHE A 61 -0.20 4.93 11.87
C PHE A 61 0.16 3.44 11.85
N LYS A 62 -0.67 2.62 12.50
CA LYS A 62 -0.40 1.20 12.74
C LYS A 62 -1.56 0.32 12.26
N PRO A 63 -1.72 0.14 10.94
CA PRO A 63 -2.84 -0.64 10.41
C PRO A 63 -2.66 -2.12 10.72
N ILE A 64 -3.79 -2.83 10.78
CA ILE A 64 -3.83 -4.30 10.83
C ILE A 64 -4.14 -4.78 9.41
N VAL A 65 -3.37 -5.73 8.92
CA VAL A 65 -3.62 -6.37 7.62
C VAL A 65 -4.91 -7.19 7.72
N GLN A 66 -5.92 -6.82 6.94
CA GLN A 66 -7.25 -7.47 6.98
C GLN A 66 -7.37 -8.63 5.97
N GLY A 67 -6.44 -8.77 5.04
CA GLY A 67 -6.43 -9.85 4.05
C GLY A 67 -5.71 -9.45 2.76
N LEU A 68 -5.14 -10.43 2.06
CA LEU A 68 -4.53 -10.27 0.74
C LEU A 68 -5.50 -10.76 -0.33
N LEU A 69 -6.43 -9.90 -0.74
CA LEU A 69 -7.39 -10.25 -1.80
C LEU A 69 -6.70 -10.56 -3.15
N GLY A 70 -5.50 -10.00 -3.39
CA GLY A 70 -4.78 -10.14 -4.67
C GLY A 70 -4.04 -11.47 -4.90
N LEU A 71 -4.02 -12.39 -3.93
CA LEU A 71 -3.41 -13.73 -4.07
C LEU A 71 -4.43 -14.87 -4.18
N ARG A 72 -5.71 -14.58 -3.95
CA ARG A 72 -6.79 -15.49 -4.31
C ARG A 72 -7.08 -15.23 -5.78
N GLY A 73 -6.66 -16.15 -6.65
CA GLY A 73 -6.73 -16.00 -8.11
C GLY A 73 -8.16 -15.92 -8.65
N GLU A 74 -8.86 -14.83 -8.37
CA GLU A 74 -10.17 -14.53 -8.90
C GLU A 74 -10.02 -13.31 -9.81
N CYS A 75 -10.09 -13.60 -11.12
CA CYS A 75 -10.27 -12.62 -12.20
C CYS A 75 -11.66 -11.99 -12.13
#